data_AF-A0A967Z0T6-F1
#
_entry.id   AF-A0A967Z0T6-F1
#
_cell.length_a   1.000
_cell.length_b   1.000
_cell.length_c   1.000
_cell.angle_alpha   90.00
_cell.angle_beta   90.00
_cell.angle_gamma   90.00
#
_symmetry.space_group_name_H-M   'P 1'
#
loop_
_entity.id
_entity.type
_entity.pdbx_description
1 polymer ?
#
loop_
_entity_poly.entity_id
_entity_poly.type
_entity_poly.pdbx_seq_one_letter_code
_entity_poly.pdbx_strand_id
1 'polypeptide(L)'
;MLRNSNESETSLTAAKRAFSQNSVVVLGLLLLVFFGLTNSGFHAQPIQQTAQDSLRQAIQRADSLESQVEGLAAEIKETKEEKRWVAITIFVLLGIIGLFIGFMIYLQNKFLKSFQQEQLATVFQFPVGLPSGTVRSMVTLIIVTFSLYLIILSAFKVTDSEFPEVLSAILSTILGFYFGSRTATQKESGLVEETQKQLNKAVDEREASKAEQLIKKVGKNIKLVKTVVDILPGDLSKKYRPLLEKLEKGAKLAEGLMGNKVFSKAAEEAGKAFEAFKKENPLRDIVSKAKSSFGKIVSNIPPLAIIGSVVGIGATIFGVAYHKWKARILNMPFDPAVVPLKVVDADTGFVLVRKSPILKQAFAEKMEAFDRNFMEQVANDFVSKEKDIEQLWQDYQQFFESREALESGLQEYRMAAAYLELQSDEAVATHLPSGTDYKTFVEAIDRIRADEEAGADLDLLVEVVEGLKKSDEPIISIFEKIKKEEEES
;
A
#
# COMPACT_ATOMS: atom_id res chain seq x y z
N MET A 1 -3.95 -24.31 -4.27
CA MET A 1 -3.58 -24.77 -2.90
C MET A 1 -2.25 -25.56 -2.81
N LEU A 2 -1.65 -26.06 -3.90
CA LEU A 2 -0.36 -26.75 -3.85
C LEU A 2 0.89 -25.86 -4.11
N ARG A 3 0.70 -24.58 -4.47
CA ARG A 3 1.80 -23.67 -4.83
C ARG A 3 2.51 -23.05 -3.62
N ASN A 4 1.80 -22.78 -2.51
CA ASN A 4 2.36 -22.13 -1.31
C ASN A 4 3.15 -23.08 -0.40
N SER A 5 3.05 -24.40 -0.56
CA SER A 5 3.83 -25.35 0.25
C SER A 5 5.29 -25.43 -0.19
N ASN A 6 5.59 -25.16 -1.47
CA ASN A 6 6.95 -25.23 -1.99
C ASN A 6 7.77 -23.98 -1.67
N GLU A 7 7.12 -22.84 -1.41
CA GLU A 7 7.80 -21.59 -1.05
C GLU A 7 8.28 -21.57 0.41
N SER A 8 7.61 -22.28 1.32
CA SER A 8 8.03 -22.37 2.73
C SER A 8 9.18 -23.38 2.95
N GLU A 9 9.22 -24.48 2.20
CA GLU A 9 10.36 -25.41 2.26
C GLU A 9 11.63 -24.79 1.64
N THR A 10 11.49 -23.97 0.59
CA THR A 10 12.62 -23.29 -0.04
C THR A 10 13.20 -22.19 0.84
N SER A 11 12.38 -21.43 1.58
CA SER A 11 12.85 -20.40 2.52
C SER A 11 13.54 -21.01 3.75
N LEU A 12 13.04 -22.12 4.30
CA LEU A 12 13.68 -22.83 5.41
C LEU A 12 15.03 -23.44 5.00
N THR A 13 15.12 -23.95 3.77
CA THR A 13 16.37 -24.50 3.24
C THR A 13 17.39 -23.41 2.94
N ALA A 14 16.94 -22.23 2.49
CA ALA A 14 17.78 -21.04 2.31
C ALA A 14 18.31 -20.50 3.66
N ALA A 15 17.45 -20.44 4.69
CA ALA A 15 17.84 -20.02 6.03
C ALA A 15 18.88 -20.97 6.67
N LYS A 16 18.70 -22.30 6.52
CA LYS A 16 19.70 -23.28 6.99
C LYS A 16 21.05 -23.16 6.26
N ARG A 17 21.05 -22.83 4.96
CA ARG A 17 22.28 -22.57 4.20
C ARG A 17 22.98 -21.28 4.64
N ALA A 18 22.22 -20.22 4.91
CA ALA A 18 22.76 -18.96 5.42
C ALA A 18 23.37 -19.13 6.83
N PHE A 19 22.73 -19.91 7.71
CA PHE A 19 23.25 -20.22 9.04
C PHE A 19 24.55 -21.06 8.98
N SER A 20 24.62 -22.03 8.07
CA SER A 20 25.83 -22.83 7.83
C SER A 20 26.99 -21.98 7.30
N GLN A 21 26.74 -21.10 6.32
CA GLN A 21 27.78 -20.20 5.77
C GLN A 21 28.33 -19.23 6.82
N ASN A 22 27.47 -18.62 7.64
CA ASN A 22 27.91 -17.69 8.69
C ASN A 22 28.68 -18.39 9.81
N SER A 23 28.34 -19.65 10.13
CA SER A 23 29.09 -20.46 11.10
C SER A 23 30.53 -20.73 10.65
N VAL A 24 30.74 -20.98 9.35
CA VAL A 24 32.09 -21.18 8.77
C VAL A 24 32.91 -19.89 8.78
N VAL A 25 32.27 -18.73 8.54
CA VAL A 25 32.93 -17.41 8.59
C VAL A 25 33.36 -17.07 10.03
N VAL A 26 32.49 -17.34 11.03
CA VAL A 26 32.82 -17.12 12.45
C VAL A 26 33.93 -18.06 12.92
N LEU A 27 33.92 -19.33 12.49
CA LEU A 27 35.00 -20.28 12.79
C LEU A 27 36.34 -19.87 12.13
N GLY A 28 36.29 -19.33 10.90
CA GLY A 28 37.46 -18.80 10.20
C GLY A 28 38.04 -17.55 10.85
N LEU A 29 37.19 -16.65 11.35
CA LEU A 29 37.59 -15.46 12.12
C LEU A 29 38.20 -15.83 13.48
N LEU A 30 37.63 -16.82 14.18
CA LEU A 30 38.20 -17.36 15.42
C LEU A 30 39.57 -17.99 15.20
N LEU A 31 39.76 -18.74 14.10
CA LEU A 31 41.06 -19.32 13.74
C LEU A 31 42.11 -18.25 13.36
N LEU A 32 41.71 -17.17 12.69
CA LEU A 32 42.58 -16.04 12.37
C LEU A 32 43.02 -15.27 13.63
N VAL A 33 42.13 -15.08 14.59
CA VAL A 33 42.46 -14.47 15.90
C VAL A 33 43.38 -15.39 16.71
N PHE A 34 43.18 -16.70 16.66
CA PHE A 34 44.00 -17.67 17.40
C PHE A 34 45.41 -17.85 16.79
N PHE A 35 45.56 -17.80 15.46
CA PHE A 35 46.85 -17.88 14.78
C PHE A 35 47.62 -16.55 14.76
N GLY A 36 46.93 -15.40 14.83
CA GLY A 36 47.58 -14.08 14.90
C GLY A 36 48.23 -13.78 16.27
N LEU A 37 47.87 -14.50 17.33
CA LEU A 37 48.38 -14.28 18.69
C LEU A 37 49.69 -15.04 19.00
N THR A 38 50.13 -15.96 18.15
CA THR A 38 51.34 -16.78 18.40
C THR A 38 52.58 -16.33 17.64
N ASN A 39 52.51 -15.30 16.80
CA ASN A 39 53.67 -14.84 16.05
C ASN A 39 53.71 -13.31 15.92
N SER A 40 54.81 -12.72 16.38
CA SER A 40 55.22 -11.31 16.31
C SER A 40 54.68 -10.33 17.39
N GLY A 41 55.59 -9.89 18.26
CA GLY A 41 55.42 -8.77 19.16
C GLY A 41 55.53 -7.44 18.42
N PHE A 42 54.42 -7.01 17.80
CA PHE A 42 54.28 -5.67 17.22
C PHE A 42 53.04 -4.97 17.81
N HIS A 43 53.23 -3.75 18.31
CA HIS A 43 52.18 -2.88 18.81
C HIS A 43 51.22 -2.48 17.67
N ALA A 44 50.06 -3.15 17.57
CA ALA A 44 48.99 -2.80 16.63
C ALA A 44 47.64 -2.68 17.38
N GLN A 45 47.47 -1.61 18.15
CA GLN A 45 46.21 -1.31 18.85
C GLN A 45 44.98 -1.03 17.96
N PRO A 46 45.06 -0.45 16.74
CA PRO A 46 43.84 -0.11 15.98
C PRO A 46 43.17 -1.32 15.31
N ILE A 47 43.90 -2.41 15.04
CA ILE A 47 43.34 -3.60 14.35
C ILE A 47 42.49 -4.43 15.33
N GLN A 48 42.86 -4.44 16.61
CA GLN A 48 42.18 -5.22 17.64
C GLN A 48 40.79 -4.67 17.96
N GLN A 49 40.62 -3.35 17.89
CA GLN A 49 39.35 -2.67 18.14
C GLN A 49 38.35 -2.90 16.99
N THR A 50 38.80 -2.77 15.74
CA THR A 50 37.97 -3.06 14.55
C THR A 50 37.52 -4.53 14.51
N ALA A 51 38.38 -5.46 14.92
CA ALA A 51 38.03 -6.87 15.01
C ALA A 51 37.00 -7.13 16.11
N GLN A 52 37.10 -6.44 17.26
CA GLN A 52 36.18 -6.56 18.38
C GLN A 52 34.80 -5.95 18.06
N ASP A 53 34.76 -4.84 17.34
CA ASP A 53 33.51 -4.21 16.90
C ASP A 53 32.81 -5.03 15.80
N SER A 54 33.59 -5.61 14.88
CA SER A 54 33.06 -6.55 13.87
C SER A 54 32.48 -7.81 14.53
N LEU A 55 33.12 -8.32 15.59
CA LEU A 55 32.62 -9.46 16.36
C LEU A 55 31.31 -9.11 17.09
N ARG A 56 31.22 -7.91 17.68
CA ARG A 56 29.99 -7.43 18.34
C ARG A 56 28.83 -7.27 17.36
N GLN A 57 29.08 -6.72 16.17
CA GLN A 57 28.08 -6.64 15.12
C GLN A 57 27.65 -8.02 14.61
N ALA A 58 28.57 -8.98 14.52
CA ALA A 58 28.25 -10.36 14.15
C ALA A 58 27.37 -11.06 15.20
N ILE A 59 27.65 -10.84 16.49
CA ILE A 59 26.85 -11.38 17.61
C ILE A 59 25.44 -10.76 17.61
N GLN A 60 25.32 -9.44 17.45
CA GLN A 60 24.01 -8.78 17.37
C GLN A 60 23.17 -9.26 16.19
N ARG A 61 23.80 -9.55 15.04
CA ARG A 61 23.12 -10.13 13.88
C ARG A 61 22.66 -11.57 14.15
N ALA A 62 23.46 -12.36 14.87
CA ALA A 62 23.09 -13.72 15.26
C ALA A 62 21.86 -13.74 16.18
N ASP A 63 21.84 -12.89 17.21
CA ASP A 63 20.69 -12.76 18.12
C ASP A 63 19.42 -12.29 17.39
N SER A 64 19.56 -11.36 16.43
CA SER A 64 18.44 -10.90 15.61
C SER A 64 17.88 -12.00 14.69
N LEU A 65 18.72 -12.90 14.21
CA LEU A 65 18.33 -14.04 13.38
C LEU A 65 17.64 -15.12 14.23
N GLU A 66 18.12 -15.36 15.45
CA GLU A 66 17.49 -16.30 16.38
C GLU A 66 16.07 -15.85 16.73
N SER A 67 15.87 -14.55 17.02
CA SER A 67 14.54 -13.97 17.23
C SER A 67 13.61 -14.10 16.01
N GLN A 68 14.13 -13.93 14.79
CA GLN A 68 13.34 -14.13 13.57
C GLN A 68 12.97 -15.60 13.33
N VAL A 69 13.88 -16.53 13.64
CA VAL A 69 13.64 -17.97 13.52
C VAL A 69 12.61 -18.44 14.56
N GLU A 70 12.65 -17.92 15.79
CA GLU A 70 11.63 -18.18 16.80
C GLU A 70 10.26 -17.62 16.39
N GLY A 71 10.22 -16.42 15.78
CA GLY A 71 9.00 -15.84 15.22
C GLY A 71 8.38 -16.70 14.11
N LEU A 72 9.19 -17.15 13.14
CA LEU A 72 8.73 -18.05 12.07
C LEU A 72 8.31 -19.42 12.61
N ALA A 73 8.99 -19.96 13.62
CA ALA A 73 8.60 -21.21 14.27
C ALA A 73 7.25 -21.09 15.00
N ALA A 74 6.97 -19.93 15.60
CA ALA A 74 5.68 -19.63 16.21
C ALA A 74 4.56 -19.51 15.15
N GLU A 75 4.82 -18.81 14.05
CA GLU A 75 3.86 -18.64 12.93
C GLU A 75 3.54 -19.98 12.23
N ILE A 76 4.54 -20.85 12.06
CA ILE A 76 4.35 -22.21 11.53
C ILE A 76 3.55 -23.10 12.51
N LYS A 77 3.72 -22.90 13.82
CA LYS A 77 2.97 -23.64 14.85
C LYS A 77 1.51 -23.19 14.89
N GLU A 78 1.26 -21.89 14.76
CA GLU A 78 -0.07 -21.27 14.73
C GLU A 78 -0.88 -21.74 13.51
N THR A 79 -0.28 -21.70 12.31
CA THR A 79 -0.93 -22.17 11.07
C THR A 79 -1.22 -23.69 11.06
N LYS A 80 -0.47 -24.49 11.83
CA LYS A 80 -0.71 -25.93 12.00
C LYS A 80 -1.85 -26.21 12.97
N GLU A 81 -2.00 -25.40 14.03
CA GLU A 81 -3.12 -25.50 14.96
C GLU A 81 -4.44 -25.08 14.30
N GLU A 82 -4.45 -24.00 13.52
CA GLU A 82 -5.62 -23.52 12.79
C GLU A 82 -6.17 -24.60 11.85
N LYS A 83 -5.30 -25.25 11.07
CA LYS A 83 -5.69 -26.35 10.18
C LYS A 83 -6.24 -27.57 10.93
N ARG A 84 -5.75 -27.85 12.14
CA ARG A 84 -6.25 -28.96 12.98
C ARG A 84 -7.67 -28.68 13.47
N TRP A 85 -7.98 -27.45 13.87
CA TRP A 85 -9.31 -27.05 14.31
C TRP A 85 -10.35 -27.07 13.17
N VAL A 86 -9.95 -26.63 11.97
CA VAL A 86 -10.81 -26.73 10.78
C VAL A 86 -11.12 -28.20 10.45
N ALA A 87 -10.12 -29.08 10.50
CA ALA A 87 -10.33 -30.51 10.25
C ALA A 87 -11.26 -31.17 11.28
N ILE A 88 -11.10 -30.85 12.57
CA ILE A 88 -11.99 -31.35 13.65
C ILE A 88 -13.42 -30.85 13.44
N THR A 89 -13.59 -29.58 13.09
CA THR A 89 -14.90 -28.95 12.84
C THR A 89 -15.64 -29.64 11.68
N ILE A 90 -14.94 -29.88 10.56
CA ILE A 90 -15.50 -30.61 9.42
C ILE A 90 -15.90 -32.04 9.82
N PHE A 91 -15.07 -32.73 10.62
CA PHE A 91 -15.35 -34.09 11.06
C PHE A 91 -16.60 -34.17 11.97
N VAL A 92 -16.74 -33.24 12.92
CA VAL A 92 -17.93 -33.15 13.78
C VAL A 92 -19.18 -32.87 12.94
N LEU A 93 -19.08 -31.97 11.97
CA LEU A 93 -20.19 -31.63 11.07
C LEU A 93 -20.68 -32.85 10.28
N LEU A 94 -19.75 -33.60 9.69
CA LEU A 94 -20.04 -34.83 8.97
C LEU A 94 -20.63 -35.90 9.89
N GLY A 95 -20.17 -35.99 11.14
CA GLY A 95 -20.74 -36.88 12.15
C GLY A 95 -22.20 -36.56 12.46
N ILE A 96 -22.55 -35.28 12.65
CA ILE A 96 -23.93 -34.83 12.89
C ILE A 96 -24.83 -35.13 11.69
N ILE A 97 -24.35 -34.84 10.47
CA ILE A 97 -25.09 -35.14 9.24
C ILE A 97 -25.29 -36.66 9.07
N GLY A 98 -24.26 -37.47 9.36
CA GLY A 98 -24.34 -38.92 9.29
C GLY A 98 -25.33 -39.52 10.30
N LEU A 99 -25.30 -39.03 11.55
CA LEU A 99 -26.26 -39.41 12.60
C LEU A 99 -27.69 -39.07 12.19
N PHE A 100 -27.88 -37.90 11.57
CA PHE A 100 -29.16 -37.44 11.07
C PHE A 100 -29.71 -38.34 9.94
N ILE A 101 -28.89 -38.65 8.94
CA ILE A 101 -29.28 -39.55 7.84
C ILE A 101 -29.63 -40.94 8.40
N GLY A 102 -28.83 -41.46 9.33
CA GLY A 102 -29.11 -42.74 10.01
C GLY A 102 -30.45 -42.73 10.77
N PHE A 103 -30.75 -41.64 11.47
CA PHE A 103 -32.02 -41.48 12.17
C PHE A 103 -33.21 -41.38 11.20
N MET A 104 -33.06 -40.68 10.08
CA MET A 104 -34.09 -40.60 9.03
C MET A 104 -34.39 -41.98 8.43
N ILE A 105 -33.35 -42.77 8.13
CA ILE A 105 -33.50 -44.15 7.63
C ILE A 105 -34.17 -45.04 8.70
N TYR A 106 -33.81 -44.88 9.98
CA TYR A 106 -34.44 -45.61 11.08
C TYR A 106 -35.94 -45.28 11.19
N LEU A 107 -36.31 -44.01 11.14
CA LEU A 107 -37.71 -43.57 11.17
C LEU A 107 -38.47 -44.07 9.95
N GLN A 108 -37.88 -43.98 8.76
CA GLN A 108 -38.48 -44.50 7.53
C GLN A 108 -38.74 -46.01 7.63
N ASN A 109 -37.75 -46.80 8.08
CA ASN A 109 -37.90 -48.24 8.24
C ASN A 109 -38.95 -48.61 9.29
N LYS A 110 -39.02 -47.87 10.40
CA LYS A 110 -40.03 -48.08 11.44
C LYS A 110 -41.43 -47.71 10.94
N PHE A 111 -41.54 -46.62 10.19
CA PHE A 111 -42.79 -46.14 9.59
C PHE A 111 -43.31 -47.13 8.53
N LEU A 112 -42.44 -47.62 7.65
CA LEU A 112 -42.79 -48.60 6.61
C LEU A 112 -43.22 -49.96 7.21
N LYS A 113 -42.64 -50.39 8.35
CA LYS A 113 -43.05 -51.61 9.05
C LYS A 113 -44.43 -51.52 9.72
N SER A 114 -44.97 -50.33 9.93
CA SER A 114 -46.26 -50.11 10.60
C SER A 114 -47.46 -50.10 9.66
N PHE A 115 -47.28 -50.23 8.33
CA PHE A 115 -48.37 -50.26 7.35
C PHE A 115 -48.69 -51.68 6.83
N GLN A 116 -49.97 -52.04 6.80
CA GLN A 116 -50.48 -53.25 6.12
C GLN A 116 -50.69 -52.99 4.61
N GLN A 117 -50.62 -54.06 3.79
CA GLN A 117 -50.44 -54.05 2.33
C GLN A 117 -51.44 -53.19 1.51
N GLU A 118 -52.61 -52.82 2.04
CA GLU A 118 -53.63 -52.06 1.29
C GLU A 118 -53.43 -50.54 1.28
N GLN A 119 -52.50 -49.96 2.06
CA GLN A 119 -52.34 -48.48 2.16
C GLN A 119 -51.05 -47.92 1.53
N LEU A 120 -50.28 -48.75 0.81
CA LEU A 120 -49.00 -48.36 0.20
C LEU A 120 -49.13 -47.26 -0.87
N ALA A 121 -50.27 -47.15 -1.55
CA ALA A 121 -50.49 -46.15 -2.60
C ALA A 121 -50.54 -44.70 -2.06
N THR A 122 -50.99 -44.50 -0.82
CA THR A 122 -51.02 -43.19 -0.16
C THR A 122 -49.65 -42.78 0.39
N VAL A 123 -48.77 -43.76 0.67
CA VAL A 123 -47.42 -43.54 1.21
C VAL A 123 -46.47 -42.91 0.17
N PHE A 124 -46.66 -43.20 -1.11
CA PHE A 124 -45.87 -42.62 -2.21
C PHE A 124 -46.14 -41.13 -2.46
N GLN A 125 -47.16 -40.54 -1.84
CA GLN A 125 -47.45 -39.11 -1.95
C GLN A 125 -46.67 -38.25 -0.94
N PHE A 126 -45.92 -38.87 -0.02
CA PHE A 126 -45.14 -38.15 0.98
C PHE A 126 -43.69 -37.92 0.51
N PRO A 127 -43.16 -36.68 0.60
CA PRO A 127 -41.76 -36.41 0.28
C PRO A 127 -40.85 -37.24 1.20
N VAL A 128 -40.02 -38.12 0.62
CA VAL A 128 -39.09 -39.02 1.33
C VAL A 128 -39.79 -40.13 2.16
N GLY A 129 -41.09 -40.38 1.94
CA GLY A 129 -41.82 -41.45 2.63
C GLY A 129 -42.10 -41.20 4.11
N LEU A 130 -42.07 -39.93 4.54
CA LEU A 130 -42.36 -39.48 5.91
C LEU A 130 -43.46 -38.41 5.91
N PRO A 131 -44.29 -38.31 6.96
CA PRO A 131 -45.31 -37.28 7.07
C PRO A 131 -44.74 -35.87 6.83
N SER A 132 -45.47 -35.01 6.10
CA SER A 132 -44.99 -33.70 5.64
C SER A 132 -44.51 -32.78 6.78
N GLY A 133 -45.07 -32.92 7.98
CA GLY A 133 -44.64 -32.22 9.19
C GLY A 133 -43.27 -32.64 9.72
N THR A 134 -42.86 -33.89 9.48
CA THR A 134 -41.60 -34.47 9.98
C THR A 134 -40.41 -33.89 9.23
N VAL A 135 -40.51 -33.77 7.90
CA VAL A 135 -39.44 -33.20 7.06
C VAL A 135 -39.20 -31.73 7.40
N ARG A 136 -40.27 -30.94 7.57
CA ARG A 136 -40.16 -29.51 7.95
C ARG A 136 -39.58 -29.33 9.36
N SER A 137 -40.00 -30.15 10.33
CA SER A 137 -39.47 -30.10 11.69
C SER A 137 -37.97 -30.45 11.73
N MET A 138 -37.55 -31.40 10.90
CA MET A 138 -36.15 -31.81 10.80
C MET A 138 -35.24 -30.76 10.15
N VAL A 139 -35.68 -30.12 9.07
CA VAL A 139 -34.91 -29.01 8.46
C VAL A 139 -34.73 -27.86 9.46
N THR A 140 -35.78 -27.56 10.24
CA THR A 140 -35.73 -26.53 11.28
C THR A 140 -34.74 -26.91 12.39
N LEU A 141 -34.76 -28.15 12.85
CA LEU A 141 -33.82 -28.67 13.86
C LEU A 141 -32.37 -28.59 13.38
N ILE A 142 -32.10 -28.90 12.10
CA ILE A 142 -30.75 -28.80 11.51
C ILE A 142 -30.27 -27.35 11.54
N ILE A 143 -31.10 -26.41 11.11
CA ILE A 143 -30.73 -25.00 11.05
C ILE A 143 -30.46 -24.46 12.45
N VAL A 144 -31.32 -24.77 13.42
CA VAL A 144 -31.12 -24.38 14.83
C VAL A 144 -29.86 -25.00 15.42
N THR A 145 -29.60 -26.28 15.16
CA THR A 145 -28.40 -26.98 15.67
C THR A 145 -27.12 -26.41 15.05
N PHE A 146 -27.13 -26.14 13.73
CA PHE A 146 -26.00 -25.56 13.02
C PHE A 146 -25.70 -24.14 13.50
N SER A 147 -26.74 -23.33 13.71
CA SER A 147 -26.57 -21.98 14.24
C SER A 147 -26.10 -21.96 15.70
N LEU A 148 -26.60 -22.86 16.55
CA LEU A 148 -26.10 -23.01 17.92
C LEU A 148 -24.63 -23.44 17.94
N TYR A 149 -24.24 -24.35 17.04
CA TYR A 149 -22.85 -24.76 16.87
C TYR A 149 -21.94 -23.60 16.46
N LEU A 150 -22.37 -22.77 15.51
CA LEU A 150 -21.64 -21.56 15.11
C LEU A 150 -21.53 -20.52 16.23
N ILE A 151 -22.57 -20.36 17.05
CA ILE A 151 -22.53 -19.49 18.23
C ILE A 151 -21.52 -19.99 19.25
N ILE A 152 -21.47 -21.30 19.49
CA ILE A 152 -20.47 -21.91 20.39
C ILE A 152 -19.06 -21.69 19.85
N LEU A 153 -18.82 -21.92 18.55
CA LEU A 153 -17.51 -21.66 17.93
C LEU A 153 -17.09 -20.18 18.02
N SER A 154 -18.03 -19.26 17.84
CA SER A 154 -17.80 -17.82 18.00
C SER A 154 -17.47 -17.45 19.46
N ALA A 155 -18.17 -18.05 20.44
CA ALA A 155 -17.93 -17.80 21.86
C ALA A 155 -16.56 -18.31 22.35
N PHE A 156 -15.99 -19.33 21.70
CA PHE A 156 -14.66 -19.86 22.02
C PHE A 156 -13.50 -19.16 21.27
N LYS A 157 -13.75 -18.01 20.60
CA LYS A 157 -12.74 -17.19 19.89
C LYS A 157 -11.87 -17.95 18.89
N VAL A 158 -12.39 -19.02 18.28
CA VAL A 158 -11.66 -19.79 17.24
C VAL A 158 -11.74 -19.08 15.87
N THR A 159 -12.50 -18.00 15.76
CA THR A 159 -12.66 -17.23 14.52
C THR A 159 -12.90 -15.76 14.87
N ASP A 160 -12.08 -14.84 14.34
CA ASP A 160 -12.30 -13.38 14.44
C ASP A 160 -13.49 -12.90 13.57
N SER A 161 -14.18 -13.82 12.90
CA SER A 161 -15.39 -13.52 12.15
C SER A 161 -16.55 -13.27 13.11
N GLU A 162 -17.00 -12.02 13.18
CA GLU A 162 -18.32 -11.65 13.71
C GLU A 162 -19.38 -12.60 13.13
N PHE A 163 -20.31 -13.07 13.95
CA PHE A 163 -21.40 -13.95 13.51
C PHE A 163 -22.09 -13.32 12.29
N PRO A 164 -22.08 -13.97 11.10
CA PRO A 164 -22.54 -13.33 9.88
C PRO A 164 -23.99 -12.83 10.04
N GLU A 165 -24.20 -11.53 9.85
CA GLU A 165 -25.49 -10.85 10.03
C GLU A 165 -26.62 -11.51 9.21
N VAL A 166 -26.26 -12.09 8.06
CA VAL A 166 -27.12 -12.90 7.19
C VAL A 166 -27.64 -14.16 7.88
N LEU A 167 -26.81 -14.84 8.67
CA LEU A 167 -27.23 -16.05 9.41
C LEU A 167 -28.16 -15.68 10.58
N SER A 168 -27.95 -14.52 11.22
CA SER A 168 -28.88 -13.99 12.24
C SER A 168 -30.25 -13.65 11.66
N ALA A 169 -30.26 -13.03 10.48
CA ALA A 169 -31.49 -12.71 9.75
C ALA A 169 -32.23 -13.98 9.27
N ILE A 170 -31.51 -14.98 8.76
CA ILE A 170 -32.08 -16.28 8.37
C ILE A 170 -32.66 -17.01 9.59
N LEU A 171 -31.93 -17.02 10.72
CA LEU A 171 -32.39 -17.64 11.96
C LEU A 171 -33.67 -16.98 12.48
N SER A 172 -33.70 -15.65 12.50
CA SER A 172 -34.84 -14.85 12.96
C SER A 172 -36.06 -15.04 12.05
N THR A 173 -35.84 -15.14 10.74
CA THR A 173 -36.90 -15.40 9.75
C THR A 173 -37.49 -16.81 9.93
N ILE A 174 -36.64 -17.82 10.16
CA ILE A 174 -37.08 -19.20 10.35
C ILE A 174 -37.77 -19.38 11.70
N LEU A 175 -37.25 -18.78 12.77
CA LEU A 175 -37.89 -18.75 14.08
C LEU A 175 -39.26 -18.05 13.99
N GLY A 176 -39.33 -16.89 13.35
CA GLY A 176 -40.58 -16.14 13.14
C GLY A 176 -41.60 -16.93 12.31
N PHE A 177 -41.16 -17.61 11.24
CA PHE A 177 -42.04 -18.45 10.42
C PHE A 177 -42.54 -19.70 11.16
N TYR A 178 -41.68 -20.34 11.96
CA TYR A 178 -42.00 -21.60 12.63
C TYR A 178 -42.82 -21.40 13.92
N PHE A 179 -42.51 -20.37 14.69
CA PHE A 179 -43.28 -20.02 15.90
C PHE A 179 -44.52 -19.17 15.56
N GLY A 180 -44.43 -18.23 14.62
CA GLY A 180 -45.56 -17.40 14.20
C GLY A 180 -46.67 -18.15 13.44
N SER A 181 -46.38 -19.31 12.84
CA SER A 181 -47.42 -20.13 12.19
C SER A 181 -48.20 -21.02 13.16
N ARG A 182 -47.81 -21.12 14.44
CA ARG A 182 -48.54 -21.89 15.47
C ARG A 182 -49.31 -21.02 16.47
N THR A 183 -49.03 -19.73 16.56
CA THR A 183 -49.77 -18.75 17.40
C THR A 183 -50.91 -18.04 16.67
N ALA A 184 -51.26 -18.44 15.44
CA ALA A 184 -52.37 -17.86 14.67
C ALA A 184 -53.76 -18.05 15.32
N THR A 185 -53.85 -18.72 16.47
CA THR A 185 -55.07 -18.79 17.26
C THR A 185 -54.81 -18.20 18.65
N GLN A 186 -55.24 -16.95 18.80
CA GLN A 186 -55.61 -16.28 20.06
C GLN A 186 -54.53 -15.39 20.73
N LYS A 187 -54.69 -14.07 20.54
CA LYS A 187 -54.04 -12.89 21.17
C LYS A 187 -52.66 -12.44 20.63
N GLU A 188 -52.61 -11.90 19.41
CA GLU A 188 -51.41 -11.21 18.88
C GLU A 188 -51.77 -9.98 18.02
N SER A 189 -52.01 -8.83 18.65
CA SER A 189 -51.92 -7.53 17.96
C SER A 189 -50.71 -6.71 18.42
N GLY A 190 -50.31 -6.82 19.70
CA GLY A 190 -49.16 -6.08 20.23
C GLY A 190 -47.78 -6.63 19.82
N LEU A 191 -47.63 -7.95 19.70
CA LEU A 191 -46.33 -8.58 19.38
C LEU A 191 -45.90 -8.34 17.92
N VAL A 192 -46.86 -8.31 16.99
CA VAL A 192 -46.62 -8.01 15.56
C VAL A 192 -46.25 -6.54 15.37
N GLU A 193 -46.91 -5.64 16.10
CA GLU A 193 -46.59 -4.21 16.07
C GLU A 193 -45.20 -3.91 16.65
N GLU A 194 -44.83 -4.56 17.76
CA GLU A 194 -43.51 -4.43 18.36
C GLU A 194 -42.40 -5.01 17.47
N THR A 195 -42.65 -6.17 16.85
CA THR A 195 -41.72 -6.80 15.90
C THR A 195 -41.54 -5.95 14.64
N GLN A 196 -42.62 -5.39 14.09
CA GLN A 196 -42.55 -4.50 12.92
C GLN A 196 -41.81 -3.20 13.25
N LYS A 197 -42.01 -2.65 14.46
CA LYS A 197 -41.31 -1.46 14.94
C LYS A 197 -39.82 -1.72 15.15
N GLN A 198 -39.44 -2.88 15.67
CA GLN A 198 -38.03 -3.29 15.78
C GLN A 198 -37.39 -3.50 14.40
N LEU A 199 -38.11 -4.11 13.46
CA LEU A 199 -37.64 -4.29 12.09
C LEU A 199 -37.42 -2.96 11.38
N ASN A 200 -38.42 -2.05 11.43
CA ASN A 200 -38.31 -0.73 10.82
C ASN A 200 -37.14 0.07 11.43
N LYS A 201 -36.97 -0.01 12.75
CA LYS A 201 -35.84 0.63 13.44
C LYS A 201 -34.49 0.07 12.97
N ALA A 202 -34.35 -1.25 12.83
CA ALA A 202 -33.13 -1.88 12.33
C ALA A 202 -32.82 -1.50 10.87
N VAL A 203 -33.86 -1.41 10.03
CA VAL A 203 -33.73 -0.94 8.64
C VAL A 203 -33.29 0.52 8.59
N ASP A 204 -33.92 1.38 9.39
CA ASP A 204 -33.58 2.81 9.50
C ASP A 204 -32.14 3.00 10.00
N GLU A 205 -31.71 2.27 11.02
CA GLU A 205 -30.33 2.30 11.54
C GLU A 205 -29.30 1.87 10.49
N ARG A 206 -29.63 0.83 9.71
CA ARG A 206 -28.77 0.36 8.61
C ARG A 206 -28.66 1.39 7.50
N GLU A 207 -29.78 1.95 7.05
CA GLU A 207 -29.79 2.98 6.02
C GLU A 207 -29.08 4.25 6.49
N ALA A 208 -29.28 4.65 7.74
CA ALA A 208 -28.61 5.78 8.35
C ALA A 208 -27.08 5.57 8.35
N SER A 209 -26.60 4.43 8.83
CA SER A 209 -25.17 4.10 8.84
C SER A 209 -24.56 4.10 7.43
N LYS A 210 -25.26 3.51 6.45
CA LYS A 210 -24.82 3.53 5.04
C LYS A 210 -24.74 4.96 4.49
N ALA A 211 -25.77 5.77 4.74
CA ALA A 211 -25.81 7.15 4.28
C ALA A 211 -24.70 8.00 4.93
N GLU A 212 -24.47 7.87 6.24
CA GLU A 212 -23.38 8.54 6.96
C GLU A 212 -22.01 8.17 6.39
N GLN A 213 -21.76 6.88 6.14
CA GLN A 213 -20.50 6.42 5.53
C GLN A 213 -20.29 7.01 4.13
N LEU A 214 -21.33 7.07 3.31
CA LEU A 214 -21.26 7.64 1.97
C LEU A 214 -21.04 9.15 2.02
N ILE A 215 -21.78 9.88 2.85
CA ILE A 215 -21.60 11.33 3.06
C ILE A 215 -20.17 11.63 3.51
N LYS A 216 -19.65 10.86 4.48
CA LYS A 216 -18.26 11.00 4.94
C LYS A 216 -17.25 10.78 3.81
N LYS A 217 -17.47 9.78 2.94
CA LYS A 217 -16.62 9.54 1.76
C LYS A 217 -16.71 10.67 0.74
N VAL A 218 -17.91 11.18 0.46
CA VAL A 218 -18.12 12.32 -0.44
C VAL A 218 -17.45 13.57 0.12
N GLY A 219 -17.57 13.85 1.42
CA GLY A 219 -16.90 14.97 2.08
C GLY A 219 -15.38 14.92 1.95
N LYS A 220 -14.77 13.74 2.13
CA LYS A 220 -13.33 13.54 1.86
C LYS A 220 -12.97 13.81 0.39
N ASN A 221 -13.78 13.30 -0.53
CA ASN A 221 -13.55 13.52 -1.96
C ASN A 221 -13.74 14.99 -2.38
N ILE A 222 -14.65 15.73 -1.75
CA ILE A 222 -14.79 17.18 -1.96
C ILE A 222 -13.50 17.88 -1.56
N LYS A 223 -12.95 17.59 -0.37
CA LYS A 223 -11.67 18.18 0.08
C LYS A 223 -10.54 17.89 -0.89
N LEU A 224 -10.44 16.64 -1.36
CA LEU A 224 -9.46 16.20 -2.34
C LEU A 224 -9.62 16.93 -3.68
N VAL A 225 -10.81 16.88 -4.29
CA VAL A 225 -11.09 17.51 -5.59
C VAL A 225 -10.88 19.01 -5.51
N LYS A 226 -11.31 19.66 -4.42
CA LYS A 226 -11.10 21.09 -4.20
C LYS A 226 -9.61 21.43 -4.18
N THR A 227 -8.82 20.70 -3.40
CA THR A 227 -7.37 20.87 -3.34
C THR A 227 -6.75 20.77 -4.74
N VAL A 228 -7.12 19.74 -5.51
CA VAL A 228 -6.62 19.57 -6.87
C VAL A 228 -7.07 20.71 -7.79
N VAL A 229 -8.35 21.09 -7.77
CA VAL A 229 -8.91 22.18 -8.60
C VAL A 229 -8.22 23.52 -8.33
N ASP A 230 -7.85 23.79 -7.08
CA ASP A 230 -7.17 25.02 -6.66
C ASP A 230 -5.70 25.06 -7.10
N ILE A 231 -5.08 23.89 -7.36
CA ILE A 231 -3.71 23.74 -7.86
C ILE A 231 -3.67 23.79 -9.39
N LEU A 232 -4.65 23.18 -10.06
CA LEU A 232 -4.63 22.99 -11.52
C LEU A 232 -4.58 24.32 -12.30
N PRO A 233 -3.89 24.36 -13.46
CA PRO A 233 -3.88 25.53 -14.33
C PRO A 233 -5.28 25.81 -14.91
N GLY A 234 -5.51 27.08 -15.32
CA GLY A 234 -6.84 27.65 -15.55
C GLY A 234 -7.83 26.78 -16.31
N ASP A 235 -7.45 26.19 -17.45
CA ASP A 235 -8.37 25.39 -18.26
C ASP A 235 -8.70 24.04 -17.64
N LEU A 236 -7.73 23.38 -16.99
CA LEU A 236 -7.95 22.14 -16.23
C LEU A 236 -8.78 22.42 -14.98
N SER A 237 -8.51 23.51 -14.26
CA SER A 237 -9.31 23.94 -13.11
C SER A 237 -10.77 24.15 -13.52
N LYS A 238 -11.03 24.86 -14.63
CA LYS A 238 -12.39 25.05 -15.18
C LYS A 238 -13.08 23.74 -15.54
N LYS A 239 -12.35 22.75 -16.09
CA LYS A 239 -12.89 21.43 -16.45
C LYS A 239 -13.51 20.71 -15.23
N TYR A 240 -12.87 20.79 -14.06
CA TYR A 240 -13.29 20.03 -12.87
C TYR A 240 -14.13 20.83 -11.85
N ARG A 241 -14.28 22.15 -12.02
CA ARG A 241 -15.22 22.96 -11.19
C ARG A 241 -16.66 22.44 -11.19
N PRO A 242 -17.26 22.04 -12.33
CA PRO A 242 -18.60 21.46 -12.35
C PRO A 242 -18.73 20.18 -11.51
N LEU A 243 -17.68 19.34 -11.49
CA LEU A 243 -17.64 18.17 -10.62
C LEU A 243 -17.64 18.58 -9.14
N LEU A 244 -16.78 19.53 -8.75
CA LEU A 244 -16.73 20.04 -7.38
C LEU A 244 -18.10 20.57 -6.93
N GLU A 245 -18.76 21.38 -7.75
CA GLU A 245 -20.11 21.86 -7.46
C GLU A 245 -21.13 20.74 -7.31
N LYS A 246 -21.06 19.72 -8.17
CA LYS A 246 -21.96 18.55 -8.11
C LYS A 246 -21.74 17.75 -6.83
N LEU A 247 -20.49 17.57 -6.40
CA LEU A 247 -20.15 16.91 -5.15
C LEU A 247 -20.66 17.71 -3.95
N GLU A 248 -20.41 19.02 -3.91
CA GLU A 248 -20.87 19.90 -2.83
C GLU A 248 -22.41 19.95 -2.73
N LYS A 249 -23.11 20.07 -3.86
CA LYS A 249 -24.58 20.02 -3.92
C LYS A 249 -25.10 18.67 -3.43
N GLY A 250 -24.54 17.56 -3.91
CA GLY A 250 -24.93 16.21 -3.51
C GLY A 250 -24.70 15.94 -2.02
N ALA A 251 -23.56 16.37 -1.47
CA ALA A 251 -23.27 16.26 -0.05
C ALA A 251 -24.27 17.05 0.80
N LYS A 252 -24.52 18.33 0.48
CA LYS A 252 -25.47 19.18 1.20
C LYS A 252 -26.90 18.61 1.15
N LEU A 253 -27.33 18.09 0.01
CA LEU A 253 -28.65 17.45 -0.12
C LEU A 253 -28.73 16.18 0.74
N ALA A 254 -27.69 15.34 0.69
CA ALA A 254 -27.64 14.12 1.50
C ALA A 254 -27.62 14.43 3.01
N GLU A 255 -26.85 15.42 3.46
CA GLU A 255 -26.82 15.90 4.85
C GLU A 255 -28.19 16.45 5.29
N GLY A 256 -28.87 17.22 4.44
CA GLY A 256 -30.22 17.71 4.70
C GLY A 256 -31.24 16.57 4.82
N LEU A 257 -31.14 15.54 3.97
CA LEU A 257 -31.99 14.35 4.04
C LEU A 257 -31.70 13.50 5.29
N MET A 258 -30.43 13.40 5.69
CA MET A 258 -30.02 12.77 6.96
C MET A 258 -30.65 13.47 8.17
N GLY A 259 -30.58 14.80 8.23
CA GLY A 259 -31.17 15.59 9.33
C GLY A 259 -32.69 15.42 9.43
N ASN A 260 -33.36 15.20 8.30
CA ASN A 260 -34.79 14.92 8.21
C ASN A 260 -35.15 13.42 8.38
N LYS A 261 -34.18 12.55 8.71
CA LYS A 261 -34.35 11.09 8.87
C LYS A 261 -34.87 10.37 7.63
N VAL A 262 -34.54 10.86 6.44
CA VAL A 262 -34.88 10.24 5.15
C VAL A 262 -33.66 9.49 4.60
N PHE A 263 -33.26 8.44 5.31
CA PHE A 263 -31.95 7.79 5.16
C PHE A 263 -31.72 7.15 3.77
N SER A 264 -32.71 6.42 3.24
CA SER A 264 -32.63 5.83 1.89
C SER A 264 -32.29 6.87 0.81
N LYS A 265 -32.97 8.02 0.81
CA LYS A 265 -32.72 9.10 -0.16
C LYS A 265 -31.39 9.80 0.11
N ALA A 266 -30.99 9.95 1.37
CA ALA A 266 -29.67 10.49 1.70
C ALA A 266 -28.54 9.60 1.13
N ALA A 267 -28.67 8.28 1.28
CA ALA A 267 -27.73 7.32 0.71
C ALA A 267 -27.73 7.37 -0.83
N GLU A 268 -28.89 7.53 -1.46
CA GLU A 268 -29.02 7.67 -2.91
C GLU A 268 -28.29 8.92 -3.43
N GLU A 269 -28.53 10.09 -2.84
CA GLU A 269 -27.90 11.35 -3.26
C GLU A 269 -26.39 11.35 -3.01
N ALA A 270 -25.94 10.85 -1.86
CA ALA A 270 -24.52 10.65 -1.59
C ALA A 270 -23.88 9.64 -2.57
N GLY A 271 -24.61 8.59 -2.93
CA GLY A 271 -24.21 7.61 -3.94
C GLY A 271 -24.03 8.25 -5.33
N LYS A 272 -24.99 9.07 -5.80
CA LYS A 272 -24.90 9.80 -7.07
C LYS A 272 -23.67 10.72 -7.12
N ALA A 273 -23.39 11.43 -6.02
CA ALA A 273 -22.21 12.27 -5.90
C ALA A 273 -20.92 11.42 -5.96
N PHE A 274 -20.86 10.33 -5.22
CA PHE A 274 -19.71 9.43 -5.20
C PHE A 274 -19.43 8.78 -6.57
N GLU A 275 -20.47 8.36 -7.29
CA GLU A 275 -20.32 7.82 -8.65
C GLU A 275 -19.86 8.88 -9.66
N ALA A 276 -20.29 10.14 -9.51
CA ALA A 276 -19.77 11.24 -10.31
C ALA A 276 -18.26 11.43 -10.07
N PHE A 277 -17.81 11.40 -8.82
CA PHE A 277 -16.38 11.46 -8.49
C PHE A 277 -15.60 10.31 -9.13
N LYS A 278 -16.08 9.06 -9.04
CA LYS A 278 -15.39 7.91 -9.64
C LYS A 278 -15.20 8.07 -11.15
N LYS A 279 -16.22 8.61 -11.83
CA LYS A 279 -16.21 8.78 -13.28
C LYS A 279 -15.29 9.91 -13.74
N GLU A 280 -15.21 10.98 -12.97
CA GLU A 280 -14.56 12.24 -13.36
C GLU A 280 -13.40 12.62 -12.41
N ASN A 281 -12.72 11.63 -11.82
CA ASN A 281 -11.67 11.86 -10.82
C ASN A 281 -10.46 12.59 -11.46
N PRO A 282 -10.16 13.84 -11.05
CA PRO A 282 -9.08 14.62 -11.65
C PRO A 282 -7.70 13.99 -11.46
N LEU A 283 -7.45 13.32 -10.32
CA LEU A 283 -6.17 12.65 -10.09
C LEU A 283 -5.98 11.45 -10.99
N ARG A 284 -7.06 10.70 -11.25
CA ARG A 284 -7.03 9.58 -12.19
C ARG A 284 -6.74 10.07 -13.60
N ASP A 285 -7.40 11.15 -14.04
CA ASP A 285 -7.14 11.76 -15.35
C ASP A 285 -5.66 12.18 -15.50
N ILE A 286 -5.08 12.81 -14.47
CA ILE A 286 -3.66 13.23 -14.48
C ILE A 286 -2.74 12.02 -14.55
N VAL A 287 -2.97 10.99 -13.73
CA VAL A 287 -2.17 9.76 -13.74
C VAL A 287 -2.30 9.03 -15.08
N SER A 288 -3.50 8.95 -15.64
CA SER A 288 -3.75 8.29 -16.92
C SER A 288 -3.08 9.03 -18.07
N LYS A 289 -3.13 10.37 -18.06
CA LYS A 289 -2.43 11.21 -19.05
C LYS A 289 -0.92 11.03 -18.96
N ALA A 290 -0.35 11.16 -17.75
CA ALA A 290 1.08 10.92 -17.51
C ALA A 290 1.51 9.49 -17.89
N LYS A 291 0.70 8.47 -17.58
CA LYS A 291 0.94 7.08 -17.98
C LYS A 291 1.05 6.97 -19.50
N SER A 292 0.15 7.63 -20.23
CA SER A 292 0.14 7.65 -21.68
C SER A 292 1.35 8.39 -22.26
N SER A 293 1.61 9.61 -21.82
CA SER A 293 2.72 10.43 -22.35
C SER A 293 4.08 9.82 -22.00
N PHE A 294 4.29 9.35 -20.77
CA PHE A 294 5.55 8.71 -20.36
C PHE A 294 5.79 7.40 -21.12
N GLY A 295 4.73 6.63 -21.39
CA GLY A 295 4.82 5.36 -22.13
C GLY A 295 5.24 5.51 -23.59
N LYS A 296 5.04 6.68 -24.20
CA LYS A 296 5.53 6.99 -25.56
C LYS A 296 7.06 7.20 -25.58
N ILE A 297 7.62 7.66 -24.46
CA ILE A 297 9.00 8.15 -24.37
C ILE A 297 9.93 7.14 -23.69
N VAL A 298 9.45 6.44 -22.67
CA VAL A 298 10.26 5.53 -21.85
C VAL A 298 9.79 4.08 -22.03
N SER A 299 10.65 3.24 -22.60
CA SER A 299 10.38 1.81 -22.82
C SER A 299 10.91 0.90 -21.71
N ASN A 300 11.93 1.33 -20.97
CA ASN A 300 12.70 0.45 -20.09
C ASN A 300 12.14 0.35 -18.66
N ILE A 301 11.30 1.31 -18.26
CA ILE A 301 10.65 1.35 -16.96
C ILE A 301 9.14 1.51 -17.22
N PRO A 302 8.27 0.70 -16.59
CA PRO A 302 6.82 0.88 -16.71
C PRO A 302 6.40 2.31 -16.29
N PRO A 303 5.56 3.01 -17.05
CA PRO A 303 5.14 4.40 -16.74
C PRO A 303 4.55 4.57 -15.35
N LEU A 304 3.71 3.62 -14.91
CA LEU A 304 3.12 3.64 -13.56
C LEU A 304 4.15 3.45 -12.45
N ALA A 305 5.29 2.80 -12.73
CA ALA A 305 6.39 2.70 -11.78
C ALA A 305 7.12 4.05 -11.66
N ILE A 306 7.34 4.76 -12.77
CA ILE A 306 7.91 6.12 -12.75
C ILE A 306 7.01 7.08 -11.96
N ILE A 307 5.70 7.09 -12.26
CA ILE A 307 4.71 7.89 -11.53
C ILE A 307 4.73 7.55 -10.04
N GLY A 308 4.70 6.26 -9.71
CA GLY A 308 4.77 5.78 -8.33
C GLY A 308 6.04 6.27 -7.61
N SER A 309 7.19 6.27 -8.27
CA SER A 309 8.44 6.79 -7.72
C SER A 309 8.42 8.30 -7.54
N VAL A 310 7.94 9.07 -8.52
CA VAL A 310 7.83 10.53 -8.40
C VAL A 310 6.92 10.91 -7.22
N VAL A 311 5.76 10.26 -7.12
CA VAL A 311 4.80 10.49 -6.04
C VAL A 311 5.36 10.03 -4.69
N GLY A 312 5.93 8.82 -4.63
CA GLY A 312 6.46 8.23 -3.42
C GLY A 312 7.59 9.09 -2.83
N ILE A 313 8.58 9.44 -3.65
CA ILE A 313 9.67 10.31 -3.23
C ILE A 313 9.12 11.68 -2.81
N GLY A 314 8.31 12.33 -3.65
CA GLY A 314 7.77 13.67 -3.36
C GLY A 314 6.93 13.74 -2.07
N ALA A 315 6.24 12.65 -1.74
CA ALA A 315 5.46 12.53 -0.51
C ALA A 315 6.33 12.34 0.74
N THR A 316 7.46 11.62 0.64
CA THR A 316 8.24 11.19 1.82
C THR A 316 9.46 12.05 2.15
N ILE A 317 10.11 12.69 1.18
CA ILE A 317 11.28 13.53 1.47
C ILE A 317 10.84 14.94 1.87
N PHE A 318 11.58 15.60 2.78
CA PHE A 318 11.23 16.94 3.30
C PHE A 318 12.44 17.88 3.31
N GLY A 319 12.17 19.18 3.48
CA GLY A 319 13.19 20.22 3.65
C GLY A 319 14.15 20.30 2.46
N VAL A 320 15.46 20.42 2.76
CA VAL A 320 16.51 20.61 1.75
C VAL A 320 16.56 19.46 0.74
N ALA A 321 16.40 18.21 1.19
CA ALA A 321 16.40 17.04 0.31
C ALA A 321 15.25 17.10 -0.72
N TYR A 322 14.06 17.55 -0.28
CA TYR A 322 12.93 17.77 -1.19
C TYR A 322 13.23 18.84 -2.24
N HIS A 323 13.81 19.97 -1.84
CA HIS A 323 14.15 21.03 -2.79
C HIS A 323 15.22 20.57 -3.80
N LYS A 324 16.24 19.81 -3.36
CA LYS A 324 17.23 19.19 -4.26
C LYS A 324 16.57 18.26 -5.25
N TRP A 325 15.73 17.36 -4.76
CA TRP A 325 15.04 16.39 -5.61
C TRP A 325 14.13 17.08 -6.61
N LYS A 326 13.30 18.03 -6.16
CA LYS A 326 12.39 18.79 -7.03
C LYS A 326 13.18 19.54 -8.09
N ALA A 327 14.26 20.23 -7.71
CA ALA A 327 15.12 20.94 -8.66
C ALA A 327 15.77 19.98 -9.66
N ARG A 328 16.16 18.77 -9.25
CA ARG A 328 16.72 17.77 -10.17
C ARG A 328 15.67 17.22 -11.13
N ILE A 329 14.49 16.85 -10.65
CA ILE A 329 13.48 16.21 -11.52
C ILE A 329 12.77 17.21 -12.42
N LEU A 330 12.67 18.48 -12.04
CA LEU A 330 12.08 19.56 -12.84
C LEU A 330 13.13 20.38 -13.60
N ASN A 331 14.43 20.13 -13.37
CA ASN A 331 15.56 20.94 -13.88
C ASN A 331 15.39 22.44 -13.62
N MET A 332 14.99 22.74 -12.39
CA MET A 332 14.98 24.12 -11.93
C MET A 332 16.43 24.58 -11.70
N PRO A 333 16.71 25.89 -11.86
CA PRO A 333 17.99 26.47 -11.48
C PRO A 333 18.35 26.12 -10.03
N PHE A 334 19.58 25.65 -9.81
CA PHE A 334 20.10 25.38 -8.47
C PHE A 334 20.76 26.64 -7.91
N ASP A 335 20.10 27.24 -6.93
CA ASP A 335 20.67 28.32 -6.11
C ASP A 335 21.14 27.74 -4.76
N PRO A 336 22.45 27.73 -4.46
CA PRO A 336 22.99 27.26 -3.18
C PRO A 336 22.45 28.00 -1.96
N ALA A 337 21.99 29.25 -2.12
CA ALA A 337 21.35 29.99 -1.04
C ALA A 337 20.00 29.37 -0.63
N VAL A 338 19.30 28.75 -1.58
CA VAL A 338 17.98 28.12 -1.39
C VAL A 338 18.12 26.60 -1.17
N VAL A 339 19.09 25.99 -1.85
CA VAL A 339 19.31 24.55 -1.89
C VAL A 339 20.78 24.25 -1.56
N PRO A 340 21.18 24.26 -0.28
CA PRO A 340 22.58 24.14 0.12
C PRO A 340 23.11 22.75 -0.23
N LEU A 341 24.20 22.72 -0.98
CA LEU A 341 24.93 21.50 -1.33
C LEU A 341 26.03 21.24 -0.31
N LYS A 342 26.35 19.97 -0.07
CA LYS A 342 27.47 19.63 0.81
C LYS A 342 28.76 20.10 0.15
N VAL A 343 29.62 20.71 0.96
CA VAL A 343 31.01 20.98 0.57
C VAL A 343 31.69 19.64 0.32
N VAL A 344 32.43 19.54 -0.78
CA VAL A 344 33.03 18.28 -1.21
C VAL A 344 34.54 18.42 -1.37
N ASP A 345 35.25 17.32 -1.19
CA ASP A 345 36.71 17.28 -1.33
C ASP A 345 37.15 17.42 -2.81
N ALA A 346 38.46 17.56 -3.00
CA ALA A 346 39.07 17.65 -4.33
C ALA A 346 38.67 16.48 -5.25
N ASP A 347 38.61 15.26 -4.71
CA ASP A 347 38.34 14.05 -5.48
C ASP A 347 36.91 14.05 -6.02
N THR A 348 35.95 14.50 -5.21
CA THR A 348 34.58 14.74 -5.65
C THR A 348 34.50 15.91 -6.62
N GLY A 349 35.30 16.96 -6.42
CA GLY A 349 35.47 18.07 -7.37
C GLY A 349 35.83 17.58 -8.78
N PHE A 350 36.83 16.70 -8.89
CA PHE A 350 37.20 16.06 -10.16
C PHE A 350 36.04 15.26 -10.77
N VAL A 351 35.28 14.51 -9.95
CA VAL A 351 34.12 13.75 -10.43
C VAL A 351 33.05 14.68 -10.99
N LEU A 352 32.74 15.76 -10.29
CA LEU A 352 31.70 16.71 -10.69
C LEU A 352 32.10 17.53 -11.92
N VAL A 353 33.35 18.00 -12.02
CA VAL A 353 33.85 18.66 -13.23
C VAL A 353 33.76 17.72 -14.45
N ARG A 354 34.06 16.42 -14.29
CA ARG A 354 33.89 15.44 -15.39
C ARG A 354 32.45 15.25 -15.85
N LYS A 355 31.47 15.56 -14.99
CA LYS A 355 30.04 15.45 -15.31
C LYS A 355 29.49 16.65 -16.06
N SER A 356 30.17 17.80 -16.00
CA SER A 356 29.86 18.97 -16.83
C SER A 356 30.79 19.02 -18.04
N PRO A 357 30.29 18.82 -19.27
CA PRO A 357 31.10 18.99 -20.49
C PRO A 357 31.77 20.36 -20.57
N ILE A 358 31.07 21.42 -20.15
CA ILE A 358 31.56 22.80 -20.20
C ILE A 358 32.74 22.98 -19.23
N LEU A 359 32.59 22.58 -17.97
CA LEU A 359 33.67 22.70 -17.00
C LEU A 359 34.84 21.77 -17.29
N LYS A 360 34.56 20.56 -17.81
CA LYS A 360 35.61 19.63 -18.24
C LYS A 360 36.48 20.23 -19.32
N GLN A 361 35.90 20.97 -20.27
CA GLN A 361 36.64 21.67 -21.32
C GLN A 361 37.38 22.89 -20.75
N ALA A 362 36.69 23.75 -19.99
CA ALA A 362 37.26 24.96 -19.39
C ALA A 362 38.46 24.67 -18.47
N PHE A 363 38.40 23.58 -17.70
CA PHE A 363 39.43 23.21 -16.74
C PHE A 363 40.33 22.06 -17.23
N ALA A 364 40.38 21.78 -18.54
CA ALA A 364 41.12 20.64 -19.11
C ALA A 364 42.59 20.59 -18.65
N GLU A 365 43.31 21.71 -18.70
CA GLU A 365 44.70 21.80 -18.26
C GLU A 365 44.87 21.45 -16.77
N LYS A 366 43.98 21.98 -15.91
CA LYS A 366 43.98 21.71 -14.47
C LYS A 366 43.62 20.26 -14.15
N MET A 367 42.71 19.68 -14.95
CA MET A 367 42.32 18.28 -14.87
C MET A 367 43.47 17.34 -15.26
N GLU A 368 44.22 17.66 -16.32
CA GLU A 368 45.37 16.89 -16.78
C GLU A 368 46.56 16.97 -15.82
N ALA A 369 46.80 18.15 -15.24
CA ALA A 369 47.81 18.36 -14.22
C ALA A 369 47.47 17.73 -12.86
N PHE A 370 46.25 17.19 -12.68
CA PHE A 370 45.73 16.68 -11.42
C PHE A 370 45.88 17.69 -10.26
N ASP A 371 45.57 18.96 -10.52
CA ASP A 371 45.69 20.06 -9.56
C ASP A 371 44.60 19.96 -8.47
N ARG A 372 44.93 19.28 -7.37
CA ARG A 372 43.99 19.02 -6.27
C ARG A 372 43.53 20.30 -5.55
N ASN A 373 44.44 21.26 -5.38
CA ASN A 373 44.11 22.50 -4.66
C ASN A 373 43.11 23.33 -5.46
N PHE A 374 43.31 23.43 -6.77
CA PHE A 374 42.35 24.10 -7.65
C PHE A 374 40.99 23.39 -7.64
N MET A 375 40.96 22.06 -7.68
CA MET A 375 39.69 21.31 -7.66
C MET A 375 38.95 21.41 -6.34
N GLU A 376 39.66 21.45 -5.20
CA GLU A 376 39.05 21.73 -3.90
C GLU A 376 38.46 23.13 -3.85
N GLN A 377 39.18 24.13 -4.38
CA GLN A 377 38.65 25.49 -4.47
C GLN A 377 37.38 25.56 -5.33
N VAL A 378 37.41 25.00 -6.54
CA VAL A 378 36.23 24.93 -7.43
C VAL A 378 35.07 24.21 -6.73
N ALA A 379 35.35 23.09 -6.08
CA ALA A 379 34.36 22.33 -5.35
C ALA A 379 33.67 23.16 -4.26
N ASN A 380 34.44 23.91 -3.49
CA ASN A 380 33.91 24.78 -2.43
C ASN A 380 33.14 25.97 -3.02
N ASP A 381 33.74 26.68 -3.98
CA ASP A 381 33.20 27.91 -4.53
C ASP A 381 31.87 27.67 -5.28
N PHE A 382 31.75 26.56 -6.02
CA PHE A 382 30.59 26.32 -6.88
C PHE A 382 29.36 25.81 -6.12
N VAL A 383 29.56 25.20 -4.95
CA VAL A 383 28.49 24.68 -4.08
C VAL A 383 28.18 25.58 -2.89
N SER A 384 29.08 26.52 -2.56
CA SER A 384 28.90 27.44 -1.45
C SER A 384 27.88 28.53 -1.77
N LYS A 385 27.25 29.04 -0.71
CA LYS A 385 26.38 30.22 -0.73
C LYS A 385 27.15 31.54 -0.59
N GLU A 386 28.47 31.48 -0.39
CA GLU A 386 29.31 32.64 -0.08
C GLU A 386 29.63 33.48 -1.30
N LYS A 387 29.70 32.85 -2.48
CA LYS A 387 29.98 33.53 -3.75
C LYS A 387 28.75 33.54 -4.63
N ASP A 388 28.37 34.73 -5.06
CA ASP A 388 27.37 34.92 -6.11
C ASP A 388 28.00 34.71 -7.50
N ILE A 389 27.16 34.76 -8.53
CA ILE A 389 27.62 34.55 -9.91
C ILE A 389 28.61 35.62 -10.39
N GLU A 390 28.51 36.85 -9.87
CA GLU A 390 29.43 37.94 -10.26
C GLU A 390 30.83 37.67 -9.72
N GLN A 391 30.93 37.24 -8.46
CA GLN A 391 32.21 36.88 -7.85
C GLN A 391 32.82 35.65 -8.52
N LEU A 392 32.02 34.62 -8.81
CA LEU A 392 32.48 33.46 -9.57
C LEU A 392 32.96 33.84 -10.97
N TRP A 393 32.29 34.76 -11.65
CA TRP A 393 32.77 35.26 -12.94
C TRP A 393 34.12 35.96 -12.83
N GLN A 394 34.30 36.84 -11.83
CA GLN A 394 35.60 37.52 -11.64
C GLN A 394 36.74 36.52 -11.39
N ASP A 395 36.50 35.50 -10.59
CA ASP A 395 37.51 34.51 -10.18
C ASP A 395 37.86 33.53 -11.31
N TYR A 396 36.89 33.19 -12.17
CA TYR A 396 37.04 32.10 -13.15
C TYR A 396 36.95 32.51 -14.62
N GLN A 397 36.65 33.78 -14.96
CA GLN A 397 36.46 34.25 -16.35
C GLN A 397 37.57 33.82 -17.32
N GLN A 398 38.83 33.72 -16.87
CA GLN A 398 39.96 33.31 -17.71
C GLN A 398 39.83 31.90 -18.32
N PHE A 399 38.97 31.06 -17.76
CA PHE A 399 38.74 29.68 -18.22
C PHE A 399 37.53 29.56 -19.17
N PHE A 400 36.74 30.62 -19.35
CA PHE A 400 35.48 30.57 -20.08
C PHE A 400 35.43 31.59 -21.21
N GLU A 401 34.78 31.21 -22.32
CA GLU A 401 34.58 32.10 -23.47
C GLU A 401 33.55 33.21 -23.20
N SER A 402 32.57 32.93 -22.34
CA SER A 402 31.54 33.87 -21.94
C SER A 402 30.99 33.58 -20.55
N ARG A 403 30.24 34.54 -20.00
CA ARG A 403 29.56 34.40 -18.72
C ARG A 403 28.47 33.33 -18.76
N GLU A 404 27.73 33.25 -19.86
CA GLU A 404 26.68 32.25 -20.07
C GLU A 404 27.26 30.83 -20.06
N ALA A 405 28.49 30.64 -20.55
CA ALA A 405 29.18 29.36 -20.48
C ALA A 405 29.49 28.98 -19.02
N LEU A 406 29.98 29.91 -18.20
CA LEU A 406 30.18 29.68 -16.77
C LEU A 406 28.86 29.34 -16.08
N GLU A 407 27.81 30.12 -16.29
CA GLU A 407 26.49 29.90 -15.68
C GLU A 407 25.92 28.52 -16.05
N SER A 408 26.02 28.14 -17.32
CA SER A 408 25.57 26.84 -17.81
C SER A 408 26.37 25.69 -17.21
N GLY A 409 27.71 25.82 -17.19
CA GLY A 409 28.60 24.82 -16.57
C GLY A 409 28.38 24.69 -15.06
N LEU A 410 28.13 25.81 -14.38
CA LEU A 410 27.82 25.85 -12.95
C LEU A 410 26.48 25.16 -12.65
N GLN A 411 25.47 25.35 -13.50
CA GLN A 411 24.19 24.65 -13.36
C GLN A 411 24.36 23.14 -13.54
N GLU A 412 25.09 22.68 -14.56
CA GLU A 412 25.41 21.26 -14.76
C GLU A 412 26.15 20.67 -13.56
N TYR A 413 27.13 21.40 -13.03
CA TYR A 413 27.90 21.00 -11.86
C TYR A 413 27.03 20.84 -10.61
N ARG A 414 26.18 21.83 -10.32
CA ARG A 414 25.28 21.81 -9.16
C ARG A 414 24.23 20.70 -9.28
N MET A 415 23.72 20.44 -10.48
CA MET A 415 22.85 19.29 -10.74
C MET A 415 23.55 17.95 -10.50
N ALA A 416 24.81 17.82 -10.92
CA ALA A 416 25.60 16.62 -10.68
C ALA A 416 25.89 16.42 -9.17
N ALA A 417 26.15 17.50 -8.43
CA ALA A 417 26.33 17.47 -6.98
C ALA A 417 25.04 17.04 -6.26
N ALA A 418 23.89 17.62 -6.64
CA ALA A 418 22.60 17.23 -6.10
C ALA A 418 22.28 15.75 -6.40
N TYR A 419 22.62 15.27 -7.60
CA TYR A 419 22.47 13.87 -7.96
C TYR A 419 23.25 12.94 -7.04
N LEU A 420 24.53 13.22 -6.74
CA LEU A 420 25.34 12.38 -5.85
C LEU A 420 24.77 12.32 -4.42
N GLU A 421 24.30 13.46 -3.91
CA GLU A 421 23.66 13.50 -2.59
C GLU A 421 22.35 12.71 -2.55
N LEU A 422 21.48 12.89 -3.55
CA LEU A 422 20.18 12.21 -3.64
C LEU A 422 20.32 10.72 -3.90
N GLN A 423 21.36 10.29 -4.62
CA GLN A 423 21.63 8.87 -4.86
C GLN A 423 21.86 8.09 -3.56
N SER A 424 22.37 8.77 -2.54
CA SER A 424 22.69 8.18 -1.24
C SER A 424 21.56 8.38 -0.21
N ASP A 425 20.44 8.99 -0.60
CA ASP A 425 19.28 9.21 0.26
C ASP A 425 18.39 7.95 0.33
N GLU A 426 18.16 7.45 1.55
CA GLU A 426 17.42 6.21 1.79
C GLU A 426 15.94 6.31 1.36
N ALA A 427 15.32 7.47 1.54
CA ALA A 427 13.93 7.69 1.13
C ALA A 427 13.81 7.73 -0.39
N VAL A 428 14.80 8.29 -1.09
CA VAL A 428 14.88 8.19 -2.56
C VAL A 428 15.01 6.73 -2.97
N ALA A 429 15.96 5.99 -2.39
CA ALA A 429 16.21 4.59 -2.73
C ALA A 429 14.99 3.67 -2.52
N THR A 430 14.24 3.89 -1.44
CA THR A 430 13.06 3.09 -1.06
C THR A 430 11.91 3.18 -2.06
N HIS A 431 11.82 4.30 -2.79
CA HIS A 431 10.72 4.54 -3.73
C HIS A 431 11.11 4.37 -5.20
N LEU A 432 12.32 3.90 -5.50
CA LEU A 432 12.71 3.62 -6.89
C LEU A 432 11.92 2.45 -7.48
N PRO A 433 11.73 2.42 -8.82
CA PRO A 433 11.12 1.27 -9.47
C PRO A 433 11.94 0.00 -9.18
N SER A 434 11.26 -1.12 -8.92
CA SER A 434 11.93 -2.39 -8.62
C SER A 434 12.96 -2.75 -9.68
N GLY A 435 14.19 -3.05 -9.24
CA GLY A 435 15.31 -3.41 -10.13
C GLY A 435 15.93 -2.24 -10.92
N THR A 436 15.56 -1.00 -10.60
CA THR A 436 16.09 0.20 -11.24
C THR A 436 16.99 0.96 -10.26
N ASP A 437 18.17 1.38 -10.71
CA ASP A 437 19.04 2.26 -9.92
C ASP A 437 18.66 3.74 -10.11
N TYR A 438 19.17 4.62 -9.23
CA TYR A 438 18.84 6.04 -9.28
C TYR A 438 19.23 6.68 -10.63
N LYS A 439 20.34 6.20 -11.23
CA LYS A 439 20.81 6.67 -12.53
C LYS A 439 19.77 6.42 -13.62
N THR A 440 19.31 5.18 -13.74
CA THR A 440 18.36 4.77 -14.78
C THR A 440 17.01 5.47 -14.60
N PHE A 441 16.57 5.67 -13.35
CA PHE A 441 15.37 6.45 -13.04
C PHE A 441 15.52 7.91 -13.52
N VAL A 442 16.63 8.56 -13.17
CA VAL A 442 16.90 9.95 -13.55
C VAL A 442 17.03 10.11 -15.07
N GLU A 443 17.68 9.18 -15.77
CA GLU A 443 17.74 9.20 -17.23
C GLU A 443 16.35 9.07 -17.88
N ALA A 444 15.43 8.30 -17.28
CA ALA A 444 14.05 8.24 -17.74
C ALA A 444 13.31 9.57 -17.53
N ILE A 445 13.51 10.24 -16.38
CA ILE A 445 12.97 11.58 -16.13
C ILE A 445 13.51 12.61 -17.11
N ASP A 446 14.81 12.55 -17.43
CA ASP A 446 15.42 13.48 -18.39
C ASP A 446 14.82 13.31 -19.80
N ARG A 447 14.52 12.06 -20.21
CA ARG A 447 13.82 11.81 -21.48
C ARG A 447 12.38 12.32 -21.46
N ILE A 448 11.64 12.08 -20.37
CA ILE A 448 10.27 12.61 -20.18
C ILE A 448 10.27 14.12 -20.33
N ARG A 449 11.23 14.80 -19.71
CA ARG A 449 11.33 16.26 -19.76
C ARG A 449 11.81 16.83 -21.09
N ALA A 450 12.52 16.05 -21.89
CA ALA A 450 12.92 16.49 -23.23
C ALA A 450 11.72 16.56 -24.20
N ASP A 451 10.61 15.89 -23.88
CA ASP A 451 9.35 15.96 -24.61
C ASP A 451 8.41 17.00 -23.98
N GLU A 452 7.78 17.84 -24.82
CA GLU A 452 6.94 18.95 -24.37
C GLU A 452 5.66 18.47 -23.66
N GLU A 453 5.00 17.43 -24.20
CA GLU A 453 3.76 16.88 -23.62
C GLU A 453 4.05 16.15 -22.30
N ALA A 454 5.02 15.24 -22.31
CA ALA A 454 5.40 14.45 -21.15
C ALA A 454 6.04 15.32 -20.05
N GLY A 455 6.83 16.34 -20.41
CA GLY A 455 7.37 17.32 -19.48
C GLY A 455 6.28 18.08 -18.74
N ALA A 456 5.28 18.60 -19.46
CA ALA A 456 4.14 19.30 -18.85
C ALA A 456 3.30 18.39 -17.93
N ASP A 457 3.14 17.11 -18.27
CA ASP A 457 2.45 16.14 -17.41
C ASP A 457 3.24 15.81 -16.14
N LEU A 458 4.58 15.77 -16.22
CA LEU A 458 5.45 15.59 -15.06
C LEU A 458 5.37 16.80 -14.12
N ASP A 459 5.43 18.02 -14.67
CA ASP A 459 5.30 19.25 -13.89
C ASP A 459 3.98 19.28 -13.13
N LEU A 460 2.87 18.97 -13.83
CA LEU A 460 1.54 18.89 -13.23
C LEU A 460 1.45 17.83 -12.12
N LEU A 461 2.05 16.66 -12.34
CA LEU A 461 2.09 15.59 -11.33
C LEU A 461 2.81 16.06 -10.06
N VAL A 462 3.98 16.70 -10.21
CA VAL A 462 4.77 17.20 -9.07
C VAL A 462 4.04 18.32 -8.33
N GLU A 463 3.40 19.23 -9.07
CA GLU A 463 2.63 20.34 -8.49
C GLU A 463 1.44 19.82 -7.66
N VAL A 464 0.72 18.83 -8.18
CA VAL A 464 -0.38 18.17 -7.46
C VAL A 464 0.11 17.46 -6.21
N VAL A 465 1.22 16.71 -6.30
CA VAL A 465 1.81 16.06 -5.11
C VAL A 465 2.19 17.09 -4.06
N GLU A 466 2.79 18.21 -4.47
CA GLU A 466 3.16 19.28 -3.55
C GLU A 466 1.94 19.92 -2.88
N GLY A 467 0.89 20.23 -3.64
CA GLY A 467 -0.31 20.85 -3.08
C GLY A 467 -1.12 19.89 -2.19
N LEU A 468 -1.18 18.60 -2.53
CA LEU A 468 -1.76 17.58 -1.64
C LEU A 468 -0.97 17.43 -0.34
N LYS A 469 0.36 17.56 -0.40
CA LYS A 469 1.24 17.54 0.78
C LYS A 469 0.97 18.74 1.69
N LYS A 470 0.79 19.94 1.13
CA LYS A 470 0.44 21.15 1.87
C LYS A 470 -0.93 21.05 2.56
N SER A 471 -1.85 20.27 1.99
CA SER A 471 -3.19 20.03 2.53
C SER A 471 -3.31 18.84 3.49
N ASP A 472 -2.18 18.21 3.84
CA ASP A 472 -2.09 17.02 4.71
C ASP A 472 -2.98 15.86 4.24
N GLU A 473 -3.04 15.65 2.92
CA GLU A 473 -3.77 14.52 2.33
C GLU A 473 -2.89 13.24 2.30
N PRO A 474 -3.46 12.04 2.42
CA PRO A 474 -2.71 10.78 2.41
C PRO A 474 -2.28 10.39 0.98
N ILE A 475 -1.31 11.11 0.41
CA ILE A 475 -0.88 11.03 -0.99
C ILE A 475 -0.62 9.59 -1.44
N ILE A 476 0.22 8.85 -0.69
CA ILE A 476 0.65 7.49 -1.07
C ILE A 476 -0.58 6.57 -1.23
N SER A 477 -1.48 6.57 -0.25
CA SER A 477 -2.70 5.75 -0.28
C SER A 477 -3.63 6.11 -1.45
N ILE A 478 -3.77 7.41 -1.75
CA ILE A 478 -4.59 7.89 -2.86
C ILE A 478 -4.02 7.39 -4.20
N PHE A 479 -2.72 7.55 -4.41
CA PHE A 479 -2.07 7.15 -5.67
C PHE A 479 -1.92 5.64 -5.82
N GLU A 480 -1.71 4.88 -4.75
CA GLU A 480 -1.74 3.41 -4.80
C GLU A 480 -3.10 2.88 -5.26
N LYS A 481 -4.18 3.49 -4.77
CA LYS A 481 -5.53 3.14 -5.20
C LYS A 481 -5.75 3.43 -6.69
N ILE A 482 -5.33 4.62 -7.15
CA ILE A 482 -5.43 5.01 -8.56
C ILE A 482 -4.58 4.10 -9.43
N LYS A 483 -3.35 3.78 -9.01
CA LYS A 483 -2.45 2.87 -9.71
C LYS A 483 -3.10 1.50 -9.91
N LYS A 484 -3.72 0.94 -8.86
CA LYS A 484 -4.46 -0.32 -8.95
C LYS A 484 -5.63 -0.24 -9.94
N GLU A 485 -6.42 0.84 -9.90
CA GLU A 485 -7.51 1.06 -10.84
C GLU A 485 -7.03 1.16 -12.30
N GLU A 486 -5.85 1.74 -12.54
CA GLU A 486 -5.21 1.86 -13.87
C GLU A 486 -4.48 0.59 -14.34
N GLU A 487 -4.19 -0.35 -13.45
CA GLU A 487 -3.67 -1.68 -13.79
C GLU A 487 -4.81 -2.65 -14.18
N GLU A 488 -6.01 -2.43 -13.64
CA GLU A 488 -7.21 -3.23 -13.91
C GLU A 488 -7.98 -2.77 -15.17
N SER A 489 -7.70 -1.57 -15.69
CA SER A 489 -8.29 -0.99 -16.91
C SER A 489 -7.44 -1.20 -18.15
#